data_AF-A0A7V3IU25-F1
#
_entry.id   AF-A0A7V3IU25-F1
#
_cell.length_a   1.000
_cell.length_b   1.000
_cell.length_c   1.000
_cell.angle_alpha   90.00
_cell.angle_beta   90.00
_cell.angle_gamma   90.00
#
_symmetry.space_group_name_H-M   'P 1'
#
loop_
_entity.id
_entity.type
_entity.pdbx_description
1 polymer ?
#
loop_
_entity_poly.entity_id
_entity_poly.type
_entity_poly.pdbx_seq_one_letter_code
_entity_poly.pdbx_strand_id
1 'polypeptide(L)'
;MKKSILYLLVFLLVVSSYFAYNSYKLIQTNKALKQELQETNEGYDQNIQYAIQLEDSISGLKKQIDSLLQSDRFSLQGNHKAQAYLNEAFDDEQNWSDYIKRALLQTNDLQKGDNPLIPYAGMEGPMRFDAIKILNHKWLIAHFTDGAYQGEVLIRYDIDKNGKLHFKVLDQTLYK
;
A
#
# COMPACT_ATOMS: atom_id res chain seq x y z
N MET A 1 -92.62 -2.67 19.03
CA MET A 1 -91.44 -1.80 19.26
C MET A 1 -90.24 -2.56 19.85
N LYS A 2 -90.35 -3.32 20.96
CA LYS A 2 -89.20 -4.00 21.61
C LYS A 2 -88.37 -4.94 20.71
N LYS A 3 -89.00 -5.74 19.84
CA LYS A 3 -88.29 -6.66 18.92
C LYS A 3 -87.48 -5.94 17.83
N SER A 4 -87.99 -4.82 17.31
CA SER A 4 -87.30 -4.02 16.27
C SER A 4 -86.05 -3.32 16.83
N ILE A 5 -86.10 -2.86 18.08
CA ILE A 5 -84.94 -2.30 18.80
C ILE A 5 -83.86 -3.37 19.01
N LEU A 6 -84.25 -4.61 19.34
CA LEU A 6 -83.31 -5.73 19.50
C LEU A 6 -82.57 -6.05 18.19
N TYR A 7 -83.27 -6.13 17.06
CA TYR A 7 -82.63 -6.39 15.76
C TYR A 7 -81.68 -5.27 15.34
N LEU A 8 -82.04 -4.02 15.60
CA LEU A 8 -81.15 -2.87 15.36
C LEU A 8 -79.88 -2.96 16.22
N LEU A 9 -80.00 -3.35 17.48
CA LEU A 9 -78.86 -3.52 18.39
C LEU A 9 -77.93 -4.65 17.91
N VAL A 10 -78.49 -5.79 17.52
CA VAL A 10 -77.72 -6.90 16.96
C VAL A 10 -77.02 -6.48 15.66
N PHE A 11 -77.71 -5.76 14.78
CA PHE A 11 -77.12 -5.24 13.55
C PHE A 11 -75.94 -4.29 13.82
N LEU A 12 -76.10 -3.34 14.76
CA LEU A 12 -75.03 -2.43 15.17
C LEU A 12 -73.83 -3.19 15.74
N LEU A 13 -74.05 -4.23 16.57
CA LEU A 13 -72.96 -5.05 17.09
C LEU A 13 -72.18 -5.77 16.00
N VAL A 14 -72.86 -6.32 14.99
CA VAL A 14 -72.20 -7.00 13.86
C VAL A 14 -71.38 -6.00 13.05
N VAL A 15 -71.96 -4.83 12.73
CA VAL A 15 -71.28 -3.78 11.97
C VAL A 15 -70.07 -3.24 12.73
N SER A 16 -70.21 -2.94 14.03
CA SER A 16 -69.10 -2.48 14.88
C SER A 16 -68.00 -3.54 15.01
N SER A 17 -68.37 -4.82 15.12
CA SER A 17 -67.39 -5.92 15.16
C SER A 17 -66.60 -6.03 13.85
N TYR A 18 -67.27 -5.88 12.70
CA TYR A 18 -66.62 -5.86 11.40
C TYR A 18 -65.64 -4.68 11.25
N PHE A 19 -66.05 -3.48 11.64
CA PHE A 19 -65.18 -2.30 11.63
C PHE A 19 -64.01 -2.45 12.59
N ALA A 20 -64.22 -3.00 13.79
CA ALA A 20 -63.15 -3.25 14.75
C ALA A 20 -62.11 -4.24 14.21
N TYR A 21 -62.55 -5.33 13.57
CA TYR A 21 -61.66 -6.30 12.93
C TYR A 21 -60.82 -5.67 11.81
N ASN A 22 -61.46 -4.91 10.91
CA ASN A 22 -60.75 -4.22 9.83
C ASN A 22 -59.77 -3.17 10.35
N SER A 23 -60.16 -2.41 11.37
CA SER A 23 -59.29 -1.42 12.01
C SER A 23 -58.08 -2.08 12.66
N TYR A 24 -58.30 -3.18 13.37
CA TYR A 24 -57.22 -3.98 13.95
C TYR A 24 -56.26 -4.50 12.88
N LYS A 25 -56.77 -5.06 11.77
CA LYS A 25 -55.95 -5.54 10.67
C LYS A 25 -55.11 -4.42 10.04
N LEU A 26 -55.71 -3.25 9.79
CA LEU A 26 -55.01 -2.08 9.25
C LEU A 26 -53.88 -1.60 10.17
N ILE A 27 -54.13 -1.55 11.48
CA ILE A 27 -53.12 -1.17 12.48
C ILE A 27 -51.93 -2.14 12.44
N GLN A 28 -52.20 -3.45 12.35
CA GLN A 28 -51.14 -4.44 12.28
C GLN A 28 -50.32 -4.34 11.00
N THR A 29 -50.96 -4.14 9.85
CA THR A 29 -50.25 -3.92 8.57
C THR A 29 -49.39 -2.66 8.63
N ASN A 30 -49.92 -1.55 9.16
CA ASN A 30 -49.15 -0.31 9.30
C ASN A 30 -47.97 -0.46 10.27
N LYS A 31 -48.13 -1.26 11.33
CA LYS A 31 -47.04 -1.58 12.26
C LYS A 31 -45.93 -2.38 11.57
N ALA A 32 -46.30 -3.40 10.80
CA ALA A 32 -45.34 -4.20 10.04
C ALA A 32 -44.59 -3.35 9.00
N LEU A 33 -45.30 -2.51 8.24
CA LEU A 33 -44.68 -1.63 7.25
C LEU A 33 -43.71 -0.61 7.88
N LYS A 34 -44.07 -0.05 9.04
CA LYS A 34 -43.16 0.85 9.78
C LYS A 34 -41.90 0.15 10.24
N GLN A 35 -42.01 -1.10 10.69
CA GLN A 35 -40.87 -1.90 11.11
C GLN A 35 -39.96 -2.23 9.91
N GLU A 36 -40.52 -2.66 8.79
CA GLU A 36 -39.77 -2.92 7.56
C GLU A 36 -39.04 -1.67 7.04
N LEU A 37 -39.71 -0.52 7.07
CA LEU A 37 -39.08 0.77 6.73
C LEU A 37 -37.94 1.12 7.68
N GLN A 38 -38.10 0.86 8.98
CA GLN A 38 -37.05 1.09 9.97
C GLN A 38 -35.85 0.18 9.73
N GLU A 39 -36.05 -1.13 9.56
CA GLU A 39 -34.99 -2.10 9.28
C GLU A 39 -34.25 -1.76 7.98
N THR A 40 -34.99 -1.32 6.95
CA THR A 40 -34.42 -0.87 5.68
C THR A 40 -33.55 0.37 5.87
N ASN A 41 -34.03 1.36 6.63
CA ASN A 41 -33.26 2.58 6.93
C ASN A 41 -32.00 2.29 7.76
N GLU A 42 -32.09 1.42 8.77
CA GLU A 42 -30.93 0.98 9.54
C GLU A 42 -29.91 0.27 8.64
N GLY A 43 -30.37 -0.54 7.68
CA GLY A 43 -29.50 -1.13 6.66
C GLY A 43 -28.82 -0.09 5.76
N TYR A 44 -29.55 0.96 5.35
CA TYR A 44 -28.94 2.07 4.61
C TYR A 44 -27.90 2.82 5.45
N ASP A 45 -28.19 3.11 6.72
CA ASP A 45 -27.26 3.80 7.61
C ASP A 45 -25.98 2.98 7.81
N GLN A 46 -26.10 1.65 7.99
CA GLN A 46 -24.94 0.75 8.08
C GLN A 46 -24.09 0.79 6.79
N ASN A 47 -24.73 0.77 5.63
CA ASN A 47 -24.03 0.86 4.34
C ASN A 47 -23.31 2.20 4.16
N ILE A 48 -23.91 3.30 4.62
CA ILE A 48 -23.28 4.63 4.59
C ILE A 48 -22.06 4.66 5.52
N GLN A 49 -22.17 4.13 6.74
CA GLN A 49 -21.02 4.06 7.65
C GLN A 49 -19.88 3.21 7.08
N TYR A 50 -20.21 2.09 6.44
CA TYR A 50 -19.22 1.26 5.77
C TYR A 50 -18.54 2.00 4.60
N ALA A 51 -19.30 2.75 3.81
CA ALA A 51 -18.77 3.57 2.72
C ALA A 51 -17.80 4.65 3.22
N ILE A 52 -18.12 5.32 4.34
CA ILE A 52 -17.24 6.32 4.98
C ILE A 52 -15.92 5.66 5.44
N GLN A 53 -16.00 4.49 6.10
CA GLN A 53 -14.80 3.76 6.55
C GLN A 53 -13.89 3.34 5.38
N LEU A 54 -14.48 2.93 4.26
CA LEU A 54 -13.73 2.62 3.04
C LEU A 54 -13.06 3.87 2.46
N GLU A 55 -13.76 5.00 2.44
CA GLU A 55 -13.21 6.28 1.97
C GLU A 55 -12.01 6.72 2.82
N ASP A 56 -12.14 6.67 4.15
CA ASP A 56 -11.06 6.97 5.10
C ASP A 56 -9.85 6.05 4.88
N SER A 57 -10.10 4.76 4.71
CA SER A 57 -9.05 3.77 4.43
C SER A 57 -8.31 4.08 3.11
N ILE A 58 -9.06 4.39 2.05
CA ILE A 58 -8.50 4.79 0.76
C ILE A 58 -7.69 6.08 0.89
N SER A 59 -8.18 7.07 1.65
CA SER A 59 -7.43 8.30 1.89
C SER A 59 -6.14 8.04 2.66
N GLY A 60 -6.16 7.14 3.65
CA GLY A 60 -4.97 6.72 4.39
C GLY A 60 -3.93 6.07 3.48
N LEU A 61 -4.37 5.14 2.62
CA LEU A 61 -3.50 4.48 1.65
C LEU A 61 -2.88 5.46 0.64
N LYS A 62 -3.67 6.42 0.12
CA LYS A 62 -3.15 7.47 -0.77
C LYS A 62 -2.02 8.26 -0.13
N LYS A 63 -2.19 8.69 1.13
CA LYS A 63 -1.14 9.42 1.87
C LYS A 63 0.14 8.59 2.02
N GLN A 64 0.02 7.29 2.29
CA GLN A 64 1.18 6.39 2.36
C GLN A 64 1.88 6.28 1.01
N ILE A 65 1.13 6.10 -0.08
CA ILE A 65 1.68 6.05 -1.45
C ILE A 65 2.41 7.35 -1.78
N ASP A 66 1.81 8.51 -1.49
CA ASP A 66 2.44 9.81 -1.74
C ASP A 66 3.75 9.97 -0.96
N SER A 67 3.79 9.52 0.30
CA SER A 67 5.01 9.49 1.10
C SER A 67 6.09 8.59 0.50
N LEU A 68 5.71 7.40 0.02
CA LEU A 68 6.63 6.47 -0.63
C LEU A 68 7.19 7.06 -1.93
N LEU A 69 6.33 7.63 -2.79
CA LEU A 69 6.76 8.29 -4.02
C LEU A 69 7.70 9.46 -3.73
N GLN A 70 7.44 10.25 -2.70
CA GLN A 70 8.33 11.34 -2.29
C GLN A 70 9.71 10.85 -1.86
N SER A 71 9.80 9.70 -1.17
CA SER A 71 11.06 9.07 -0.78
C SER A 71 11.81 8.49 -1.98
N ASP A 72 11.08 7.99 -2.98
CA ASP A 72 11.68 7.34 -4.14
C ASP A 72 12.20 8.34 -5.19
N ARG A 73 11.93 9.64 -5.05
CA ARG A 73 12.52 10.70 -5.89
C ARG A 73 14.05 10.69 -5.90
N PHE A 74 14.66 10.15 -4.85
CA PHE A 74 16.11 9.97 -4.73
C PHE A 74 16.58 8.56 -5.08
N SER A 75 15.76 7.77 -5.76
CA SER A 75 16.18 6.52 -6.39
C SER A 75 16.42 6.74 -7.87
N LEU A 76 17.20 5.85 -8.49
CA LEU A 76 17.34 5.87 -9.94
C LEU A 76 15.96 5.73 -10.62
N GLN A 77 15.07 4.89 -10.09
CA GLN A 77 13.73 4.63 -10.62
C GLN A 77 12.77 5.83 -10.49
N GLY A 78 12.87 6.62 -9.42
CA GLY A 78 12.04 7.81 -9.25
C GLY A 78 12.64 9.09 -9.83
N ASN A 79 13.90 9.04 -10.31
CA ASN A 79 14.59 10.19 -10.87
C ASN A 79 14.64 10.15 -12.41
N HIS A 80 13.61 10.71 -13.04
CA HIS A 80 13.48 10.76 -14.50
C HIS A 80 14.69 11.39 -15.21
N LYS A 81 15.31 12.43 -14.62
CA LYS A 81 16.49 13.08 -15.21
C LYS A 81 17.70 12.17 -15.20
N ALA A 82 17.88 11.38 -14.12
CA ALA A 82 18.96 10.42 -14.03
C ALA A 82 18.77 9.26 -15.03
N GLN A 83 17.53 8.79 -15.21
CA GLN A 83 17.22 7.78 -16.23
C GLN A 83 17.50 8.29 -17.65
N ALA A 84 16.97 9.48 -17.98
CA ALA A 84 17.20 10.10 -19.28
C ALA A 84 18.70 10.23 -19.59
N TYR A 85 19.50 10.68 -18.62
CA TYR A 85 20.95 10.76 -18.78
C TYR A 85 21.59 9.41 -19.13
N LEU A 86 21.21 8.32 -18.45
CA LEU A 86 21.79 7.01 -18.70
C LEU A 86 21.38 6.45 -20.07
N ASN A 87 20.11 6.59 -20.42
CA ASN A 87 19.57 6.10 -21.68
C ASN A 87 20.12 6.87 -22.89
N GLU A 88 20.22 8.20 -22.80
CA GLU A 88 20.81 9.04 -23.85
C GLU A 88 22.30 8.78 -24.04
N ALA A 89 23.04 8.49 -22.97
CA ALA A 89 24.49 8.37 -23.02
C ALA A 89 24.98 6.96 -23.39
N PHE A 90 24.21 5.90 -23.11
CA PHE A 90 24.75 4.53 -23.10
C PHE A 90 23.81 3.45 -23.67
N ASP A 91 22.74 3.83 -24.39
CA ASP A 91 21.72 2.97 -25.03
C ASP A 91 20.43 2.79 -24.19
N ASP A 92 19.27 2.83 -24.87
CA ASP A 92 17.92 2.98 -24.27
C ASP A 92 17.31 1.63 -23.86
N GLU A 93 17.88 0.51 -24.30
CA GLU A 93 17.34 -0.84 -24.04
C GLU A 93 17.86 -1.49 -22.75
N GLN A 94 18.81 -0.85 -22.05
CA GLN A 94 19.47 -1.45 -20.89
C GLN A 94 18.74 -1.10 -19.58
N ASN A 95 18.40 -2.13 -18.79
CA ASN A 95 18.01 -1.93 -17.40
C ASN A 95 19.26 -1.55 -16.57
N TRP A 96 19.54 -0.25 -16.49
CA TRP A 96 20.69 0.31 -15.79
C TRP A 96 20.75 -0.07 -14.32
N SER A 97 19.60 -0.13 -13.63
CA SER A 97 19.55 -0.52 -12.23
C SER A 97 20.13 -1.91 -12.01
N ASP A 98 19.65 -2.89 -12.78
CA ASP A 98 20.09 -4.28 -12.64
C ASP A 98 21.51 -4.48 -13.15
N TYR A 99 21.92 -3.71 -14.15
CA TYR A 99 23.31 -3.71 -14.61
C TYR A 99 24.28 -3.22 -13.52
N ILE A 100 24.00 -2.05 -12.93
CA ILE A 100 24.84 -1.45 -11.88
C ILE A 100 24.90 -2.35 -10.65
N LYS A 101 23.75 -2.89 -10.20
CA LYS A 101 23.70 -3.81 -9.06
C LYS A 101 24.53 -5.06 -9.29
N ARG A 102 24.35 -5.72 -10.44
CA ARG A 102 25.13 -6.93 -10.78
C ARG A 102 26.62 -6.64 -10.88
N ALA A 103 27.00 -5.54 -11.53
CA ALA A 103 28.40 -5.15 -11.64
C ALA A 103 29.04 -4.90 -10.27
N LEU A 104 28.31 -4.27 -9.34
CA LEU A 104 28.80 -4.09 -7.97
C LEU A 104 28.88 -5.44 -7.23
N LEU A 105 27.88 -6.30 -7.31
CA LEU A 105 27.92 -7.61 -6.65
C LEU A 105 29.05 -8.50 -7.18
N GLN A 106 29.36 -8.45 -8.47
CA GLN A 106 30.49 -9.17 -9.07
C GLN A 106 31.84 -8.75 -8.46
N THR A 107 31.93 -7.57 -7.83
CA THR A 107 33.16 -7.16 -7.13
C THR A 107 33.47 -8.04 -5.91
N ASN A 108 32.47 -8.76 -5.37
CA ASN A 108 32.65 -9.73 -4.29
C ASN A 108 33.55 -10.91 -4.70
N ASP A 109 33.63 -11.21 -6.00
CA ASP A 109 34.32 -12.40 -6.53
C ASP A 109 35.61 -12.05 -7.30
N LEU A 110 35.99 -10.76 -7.37
CA LEU A 110 37.17 -10.31 -8.14
C LEU A 110 38.49 -10.81 -7.57
N GLN A 111 38.55 -11.09 -6.27
CA GLN A 111 39.75 -11.59 -5.60
C GLN A 111 39.38 -12.57 -4.50
N LYS A 112 40.35 -13.42 -4.12
CA LYS A 112 40.19 -14.28 -2.95
C LYS A 112 40.28 -13.42 -1.69
N GLY A 113 39.26 -13.47 -0.84
CA GLY A 113 39.20 -12.73 0.42
C GLY A 113 38.11 -11.65 0.40
N ASP A 114 38.38 -10.54 1.07
CA ASP A 114 37.46 -9.40 1.18
C ASP A 114 37.24 -8.67 -0.14
N ASN A 115 36.06 -8.09 -0.31
CA ASN A 115 35.77 -7.23 -1.45
C ASN A 115 36.66 -5.96 -1.40
N PRO A 116 37.38 -5.62 -2.49
CA PRO A 116 38.30 -4.47 -2.53
C PRO A 116 37.62 -3.11 -2.36
N LEU A 117 36.30 -3.02 -2.54
CA LEU A 117 35.52 -1.80 -2.35
C LEU A 117 34.97 -1.67 -0.92
N ILE A 118 35.32 -2.58 -0.02
CA ILE A 118 34.97 -2.48 1.40
C ILE A 118 36.23 -2.13 2.18
N PRO A 119 36.27 -0.99 2.90
CA PRO A 119 37.46 -0.53 3.62
C PRO A 119 37.68 -1.26 4.96
N TYR A 120 37.10 -2.45 5.12
CA TYR A 120 37.20 -3.29 6.31
C TYR A 120 37.55 -4.71 5.89
N ALA A 121 38.49 -5.32 6.59
CA ALA A 121 38.73 -6.75 6.49
C ALA A 121 37.69 -7.48 7.34
N GLY A 122 37.14 -8.57 6.81
CA GLY A 122 36.23 -9.40 7.58
C GLY A 122 36.97 -10.22 8.64
N MET A 123 36.28 -10.47 9.75
CA MET A 123 36.83 -11.17 10.90
C MET A 123 36.36 -12.62 10.96
N GLU A 124 35.08 -12.86 10.64
CA GLU A 124 34.48 -14.21 10.64
C GLU A 124 34.41 -14.83 9.24
N GLY A 125 34.45 -13.99 8.21
CA GLY A 125 34.41 -14.36 6.80
C GLY A 125 34.82 -13.20 5.92
N PRO A 126 34.79 -13.33 4.58
CA PRO A 126 35.06 -12.21 3.70
C PRO A 126 33.91 -11.20 3.75
N MET A 127 34.24 -9.91 3.86
CA MET A 127 33.29 -8.82 3.70
C MET A 127 32.72 -8.79 2.29
N ARG A 128 31.38 -8.78 2.17
CA ARG A 128 30.67 -8.78 0.89
C ARG A 128 29.49 -7.83 0.88
N PHE A 129 29.19 -7.29 -0.30
CA PHE A 129 27.94 -6.57 -0.54
C PHE A 129 26.78 -7.55 -0.74
N ASP A 130 25.63 -7.25 -0.17
CA ASP A 130 24.41 -8.06 -0.25
C ASP A 130 23.14 -7.23 -0.53
N ALA A 131 23.10 -5.95 -0.17
CA ALA A 131 22.01 -5.03 -0.49
C ALA A 131 22.52 -3.74 -1.15
N ILE A 132 21.80 -3.25 -2.16
CA ILE A 132 22.22 -2.10 -2.97
C ILE A 132 21.01 -1.21 -3.30
N LYS A 133 21.10 0.08 -2.99
CA LYS A 133 20.16 1.11 -3.45
C LYS A 133 20.91 2.13 -4.30
N ILE A 134 20.50 2.24 -5.57
CA ILE A 134 21.03 3.25 -6.48
C ILE A 134 20.22 4.53 -6.29
N LEU A 135 20.91 5.62 -5.97
CA LEU A 135 20.27 6.88 -5.65
C LEU A 135 19.98 7.70 -6.91
N ASN A 136 20.92 7.72 -7.85
CA ASN A 136 20.77 8.41 -9.13
C ASN A 136 21.84 7.90 -10.09
N HIS A 137 22.08 8.63 -11.20
CA HIS A 137 23.07 8.30 -12.23
C HIS A 137 24.56 8.40 -11.80
N LYS A 138 24.85 8.75 -10.54
CA LYS A 138 26.21 8.95 -10.01
C LYS A 138 26.49 8.25 -8.68
N TRP A 139 25.48 8.07 -7.84
CA TRP A 139 25.66 7.56 -6.48
C TRP A 139 24.79 6.36 -6.19
N LEU A 140 25.32 5.47 -5.37
CA LEU A 140 24.61 4.37 -4.76
C LEU A 140 25.09 4.20 -3.32
N ILE A 141 24.26 3.56 -2.50
CA ILE A 141 24.65 3.02 -1.21
C ILE A 141 24.60 1.49 -1.29
N ALA A 142 25.52 0.84 -0.60
CA ALA A 142 25.55 -0.61 -0.50
C ALA A 142 25.78 -1.04 0.94
N HIS A 143 24.99 -2.00 1.40
CA HIS A 143 25.21 -2.70 2.64
C HIS A 143 26.27 -3.77 2.43
N PHE A 144 27.11 -3.96 3.44
CA PHE A 144 28.07 -5.05 3.46
C PHE A 144 28.09 -5.78 4.80
N THR A 145 28.50 -7.04 4.75
CA THR A 145 28.62 -7.91 5.93
C THR A 145 29.63 -9.04 5.72
N ASP A 146 30.22 -9.53 6.81
CA ASP A 146 30.95 -10.81 6.86
C ASP A 146 30.14 -11.93 7.56
N GLY A 147 28.89 -11.64 7.91
CA GLY A 147 28.00 -12.52 8.67
C GLY A 147 27.88 -12.15 10.16
N ALA A 148 28.85 -11.44 10.72
CA ALA A 148 28.83 -10.99 12.12
C ALA A 148 28.91 -9.46 12.24
N TYR A 149 29.75 -8.83 11.43
CA TYR A 149 29.94 -7.39 11.35
C TYR A 149 29.32 -6.85 10.07
N GLN A 150 28.69 -5.69 10.17
CA GLN A 150 27.98 -5.09 9.05
C GLN A 150 28.07 -3.57 9.04
N GLY A 151 27.87 -3.00 7.87
CA GLY A 151 27.94 -1.57 7.64
C GLY A 151 27.39 -1.18 6.28
N GLU A 152 27.59 0.09 5.96
CA GLU A 152 27.16 0.68 4.70
C GLU A 152 28.30 1.49 4.08
N VAL A 153 28.36 1.50 2.76
CA VAL A 153 29.26 2.36 1.98
C VAL A 153 28.45 3.27 1.06
N LEU A 154 28.92 4.51 0.93
CA LEU A 154 28.51 5.43 -0.12
C LEU A 154 29.50 5.32 -1.27
N ILE A 155 29.01 4.96 -2.45
CA ILE A 155 29.82 4.74 -3.64
C ILE A 155 29.41 5.73 -4.74
N ARG A 156 30.41 6.36 -5.36
CA ARG A 156 30.26 6.98 -6.67
C ARG A 156 30.51 5.93 -7.74
N TYR A 157 29.67 5.93 -8.77
CA TYR A 157 29.93 5.15 -9.98
C TYR A 157 29.96 6.05 -11.21
N ASP A 158 30.78 5.66 -12.17
CA ASP A 158 30.90 6.31 -13.47
C ASP A 158 30.86 5.24 -14.56
N ILE A 159 30.21 5.53 -15.69
CA ILE A 159 30.14 4.67 -16.86
C ILE A 159 31.05 5.29 -17.92
N ASP A 160 32.00 4.52 -18.44
CA ASP A 160 32.88 4.99 -19.50
C ASP A 160 32.23 4.89 -20.89
N LYS A 161 32.92 5.40 -21.91
CA LYS A 161 32.43 5.43 -23.30
C LYS A 161 32.11 4.04 -23.88
N ASN A 162 32.61 2.97 -23.27
CA ASN A 162 32.36 1.59 -23.68
C ASN A 162 31.28 0.91 -22.83
N GLY A 163 30.56 1.68 -22.00
CA GLY A 163 29.53 1.18 -21.11
C GLY A 163 30.06 0.50 -19.84
N LYS A 164 31.37 0.54 -19.56
CA LYS A 164 31.95 -0.14 -18.40
C LYS A 164 31.84 0.72 -17.15
N LEU A 165 31.41 0.08 -16.05
CA LEU A 165 31.27 0.70 -14.74
C LEU A 165 32.60 0.77 -13.97
N HIS A 166 32.81 1.90 -13.33
CA HIS A 166 33.91 2.16 -12.40
C HIS A 166 33.33 2.64 -11.07
N PHE A 167 33.74 2.00 -9.98
CA PHE A 167 33.26 2.31 -8.63
C PHE A 167 34.35 3.00 -7.80
N LYS A 168 33.96 4.00 -7.01
CA LYS A 168 34.81 4.66 -6.03
C LYS A 168 34.05 4.83 -4.73
N VAL A 169 34.58 4.25 -3.65
CA VAL A 169 34.09 4.49 -2.29
C VAL A 169 34.33 5.95 -1.93
N LEU A 170 33.30 6.63 -1.47
CA LEU A 170 33.35 8.02 -1.00
C LEU A 170 33.43 8.08 0.52
N ASP A 171 32.61 7.28 1.19
CA ASP A 171 32.53 7.22 2.65
C ASP A 171 31.90 5.90 3.11
N GLN A 172 31.99 5.61 4.41
CA GLN A 172 31.54 4.35 4.99
C GLN A 172 31.14 4.49 6.46
N THR A 173 30.32 3.56 6.93
CA THR A 173 30.00 3.39 8.35
C THR A 173 29.97 1.91 8.72
N LEU A 174 30.34 1.61 9.96
CA LEU A 174 30.28 0.27 10.56
C LEU A 174 29.39 0.35 11.80
N TYR A 175 28.42 -0.55 11.94
CA TYR A 175 27.40 -0.41 13.00
C TYR A 175 27.75 -1.07 14.32
N LYS A 176 28.55 -2.14 14.27
CA LYS A 176 28.89 -3.02 15.40
C LYS A 176 27.69 -3.84 15.92
#